data_AF-X1MU74-F1
#
_entry.id   AF-X1MU74-F1
#
_cell.length_a   1.000
_cell.length_b   1.000
_cell.length_c   1.000
_cell.angle_alpha   90.00
_cell.angle_beta   90.00
_cell.angle_gamma   90.00
#
_symmetry.space_group_name_H-M   'P 1'
#
loop_
_entity.id
_entity.type
_entity.pdbx_description
1 polymer ?
#
loop_
_entity_poly.entity_id
_entity_poly.type
_entity_poly.pdbx_seq_one_letter_code
_entity_poly.pdbx_strand_id
1 'polypeptide(L)'
;MLLTTEEVLKFAKDQSIQMVDLKVVDLVGRWHHVTIPASQLNESTFSDGIGIDASSYPGYKKVAAGDMKIIPDSSTRILDPFSEPKALSMICDILEPDGVTPYSRYPRNVARKAEEYLAATQRGIALFSPELEFYIFDDMRYASNVRGAFY
;
A
#
# COMPACT_ATOMS: atom_id res chain seq x y z
N MET A 1 -14.64 0.57 -11.16
CA MET A 1 -15.57 -0.54 -10.89
C MET A 1 -15.00 -1.29 -9.70
N LEU A 2 -15.71 -1.30 -8.56
CA LEU A 2 -15.34 -2.14 -7.42
C LEU A 2 -15.48 -3.59 -7.88
N LEU A 3 -14.38 -4.34 -7.90
CA LEU A 3 -14.46 -5.78 -8.11
C LEU A 3 -14.69 -6.45 -6.75
N THR A 4 -15.57 -7.43 -6.73
CA THR A 4 -15.67 -8.36 -5.61
C THR A 4 -14.38 -9.16 -5.48
N THR A 5 -14.15 -9.76 -4.31
CA THR A 5 -13.02 -10.66 -4.07
C THR A 5 -12.96 -11.76 -5.14
N GLU A 6 -14.09 -12.39 -5.44
CA GLU A 6 -14.20 -13.43 -6.47
C GLU A 6 -13.77 -12.95 -7.85
N GLU A 7 -14.16 -11.73 -8.24
CA GLU A 7 -13.81 -11.15 -9.53
C GLU A 7 -12.31 -10.86 -9.63
N VAL A 8 -11.64 -10.45 -8.54
CA VAL A 8 -10.18 -10.27 -8.53
C VAL A 8 -9.45 -11.62 -8.63
N LEU A 9 -9.91 -12.63 -7.90
CA LEU A 9 -9.32 -13.97 -7.97
C LEU A 9 -9.47 -14.57 -9.36
N LYS A 10 -10.64 -14.38 -10.00
CA LYS A 10 -10.87 -14.77 -11.38
C LYS A 10 -9.96 -13.99 -12.33
N PHE A 11 -9.87 -12.68 -12.18
CA PHE A 11 -8.99 -11.84 -12.99
C PHE A 11 -7.53 -12.29 -12.91
N ALA A 12 -7.04 -12.62 -11.71
CA ALA A 12 -5.67 -13.10 -11.53
C ALA A 12 -5.42 -14.42 -12.27
N LYS A 13 -6.38 -15.35 -12.26
CA LYS A 13 -6.31 -16.60 -13.01
C LYS A 13 -6.35 -16.37 -14.52
N ASP A 14 -7.35 -15.61 -15.00
CA ASP A 14 -7.55 -15.32 -16.42
C ASP A 14 -6.34 -14.61 -17.03
N GLN A 15 -5.67 -13.75 -16.24
CA GLN A 15 -4.46 -13.04 -16.64
C GLN A 15 -3.16 -13.83 -16.43
N SER A 16 -3.23 -15.07 -15.93
CA SER A 16 -2.05 -15.89 -15.61
C SER A 16 -1.05 -15.16 -14.71
N ILE A 17 -1.56 -14.48 -13.69
CA ILE A 17 -0.74 -13.78 -12.69
C ILE A 17 0.06 -14.82 -11.89
N GLN A 18 1.34 -14.54 -11.68
CA GLN A 18 2.25 -15.42 -10.95
C GLN A 18 2.61 -14.85 -9.58
N MET A 19 2.62 -13.52 -9.44
CA MET A 19 2.94 -12.81 -8.21
C MET A 19 1.87 -11.76 -7.89
N VAL A 20 1.69 -11.46 -6.60
CA VAL A 20 0.80 -10.40 -6.14
C VAL A 20 1.60 -9.47 -5.26
N ASP A 21 1.65 -8.19 -5.64
CA ASP A 21 2.45 -7.17 -4.99
C ASP A 21 1.58 -6.24 -4.16
N LEU A 22 1.71 -6.34 -2.84
CA LEU A 22 0.84 -5.70 -1.86
C LEU A 22 1.55 -4.50 -1.25
N LYS A 23 0.97 -3.32 -1.45
CA LYS A 23 1.64 -2.06 -1.20
C LYS A 23 1.00 -1.26 -0.08
N VAL A 24 1.81 -0.66 0.77
CA VAL A 24 1.39 0.29 1.81
C VAL A 24 2.29 1.52 1.77
N VAL A 25 1.85 2.61 2.40
CA VAL A 25 2.67 3.82 2.59
C VAL A 25 3.08 3.96 4.06
N ASP A 26 4.27 4.50 4.33
CA ASP A 26 4.66 4.95 5.68
C ASP A 26 4.23 6.40 5.96
N LEU A 27 4.48 6.88 7.18
CA LEU A 27 4.11 8.24 7.58
C LEU A 27 4.87 9.34 6.80
N VAL A 28 6.03 9.02 6.25
CA VAL A 28 6.89 9.95 5.50
C VAL A 28 6.49 9.99 4.02
N GLY A 29 5.62 9.07 3.57
CA GLY A 29 5.11 9.00 2.21
C GLY A 29 5.83 8.00 1.31
N ARG A 30 6.68 7.12 1.87
CA ARG A 30 7.35 6.08 1.09
C ARG A 30 6.43 4.88 0.89
N TRP A 31 6.44 4.34 -0.32
CA TRP A 31 5.83 3.05 -0.60
C TRP A 31 6.70 1.91 -0.08
N HIS A 32 6.07 0.99 0.64
CA HIS A 32 6.61 -0.30 1.07
C HIS A 32 5.74 -1.40 0.46
N HIS A 33 6.32 -2.57 0.23
CA HIS A 33 5.59 -3.65 -0.39
C HIS A 33 6.04 -5.04 0.07
N VAL A 34 5.11 -5.98 0.02
CA VAL A 34 5.37 -7.42 0.19
C VAL A 34 4.76 -8.15 -0.99
N THR A 35 5.54 -9.03 -1.60
CA THR A 35 5.09 -9.81 -2.75
C THR A 35 4.84 -11.26 -2.33
N ILE A 36 3.68 -11.79 -2.69
CA ILE A 36 3.32 -13.19 -2.46
C ILE A 36 3.14 -13.93 -3.80
N PRO A 37 3.34 -15.25 -3.85
CA PRO A 37 2.93 -16.04 -5.01
C PRO A 37 1.42 -15.94 -5.23
N ALA A 38 0.97 -15.90 -6.48
CA ALA A 38 -0.46 -15.87 -6.81
C ALA A 38 -1.22 -17.08 -6.26
N SER A 39 -0.54 -18.20 -6.02
CA SER A 39 -1.12 -19.38 -5.35
C SER A 39 -1.53 -19.14 -3.90
N GLN A 40 -1.03 -18.08 -3.25
CA GLN A 40 -1.43 -17.68 -1.90
C GLN A 40 -2.55 -16.64 -1.91
N LEU A 41 -2.91 -16.08 -3.06
CA LEU A 41 -4.03 -15.15 -3.17
C LEU A 41 -5.35 -15.91 -3.12
N ASN A 42 -6.11 -15.71 -2.05
CA ASN A 42 -7.38 -16.37 -1.78
C ASN A 42 -8.34 -15.41 -1.04
N GLU A 43 -9.54 -15.87 -0.73
CA GLU A 43 -10.54 -15.05 -0.03
C GLU A 43 -10.06 -14.55 1.34
N SER A 44 -9.34 -15.40 2.11
CA SER A 44 -8.84 -15.00 3.43
C SER A 44 -7.78 -13.90 3.36
N THR A 45 -7.12 -13.74 2.21
CA THR A 45 -6.22 -12.60 1.98
C THR A 45 -6.96 -11.26 2.07
N PHE A 46 -8.25 -11.23 1.73
CA PHE A 46 -9.10 -10.03 1.77
C PHE A 46 -9.92 -9.90 3.05
N SER A 47 -10.14 -10.99 3.80
CA SER A 47 -10.84 -10.94 5.10
C SER A 47 -9.89 -10.86 6.29
N ASP A 48 -8.90 -11.76 6.35
CA ASP A 48 -8.04 -11.97 7.52
C ASP A 48 -6.72 -11.19 7.39
N GLY A 49 -6.34 -10.90 6.15
CA GLY A 49 -5.16 -10.13 5.78
C GLY A 49 -3.86 -10.90 5.88
N ILE A 50 -2.77 -10.19 5.58
CA ILE A 50 -1.40 -10.70 5.63
C ILE A 50 -0.65 -10.00 6.76
N GLY A 51 0.03 -10.78 7.58
CA GLY A 51 0.86 -10.25 8.67
C GLY A 51 2.07 -9.47 8.14
N ILE A 52 2.34 -8.32 8.75
CA ILE A 52 3.54 -7.51 8.50
C ILE A 52 4.16 -7.06 9.84
N ASP A 53 5.47 -6.80 9.83
CA ASP A 53 6.15 -6.09 10.91
C ASP A 53 6.19 -4.59 10.61
N ALA A 54 5.27 -3.84 11.20
CA ALA A 54 5.18 -2.39 11.07
C ALA A 54 6.17 -1.64 11.98
N SER A 55 6.95 -2.32 12.82
CA SER A 55 7.95 -1.65 13.67
C SER A 55 9.15 -1.11 12.88
N SER A 56 9.34 -1.63 11.67
CA SER A 56 10.34 -1.16 10.71
C SER A 56 9.91 0.12 9.98
N TYR A 57 8.66 0.56 10.12
CA TYR A 57 8.15 1.75 9.43
C TYR A 57 8.29 3.01 10.31
N PRO A 58 8.96 4.07 9.82
CA PRO A 58 9.12 5.30 10.58
C PRO A 58 7.78 5.88 11.06
N GLY A 59 7.68 6.11 12.38
CA GLY A 59 6.50 6.72 13.01
C GLY A 59 5.36 5.75 13.38
N TYR A 60 5.50 4.45 13.09
CA TYR A 60 4.43 3.47 13.33
C TYR A 60 4.50 2.86 14.74
N LYS A 61 4.68 1.55 14.87
CA LYS A 61 4.68 0.83 16.16
C LYS A 61 6.12 0.63 16.63
N LYS A 62 6.28 0.36 17.93
CA LYS A 62 7.54 -0.15 18.47
C LYS A 62 7.60 -1.66 18.27
N VAL A 63 8.79 -2.23 18.32
CA VAL A 63 9.04 -3.69 18.14
C VAL A 63 8.09 -4.56 18.96
N ALA A 64 7.82 -4.20 20.22
CA ALA A 64 6.94 -4.98 21.11
C ALA A 64 5.46 -5.06 20.67
N ALA A 65 5.04 -4.25 19.70
CA ALA A 65 3.68 -4.22 19.15
C ALA A 65 3.70 -4.02 17.62
N GLY A 66 4.75 -4.54 16.96
CA GLY A 66 5.01 -4.35 15.54
C GLY A 66 4.11 -5.18 14.63
N ASP A 67 3.60 -6.31 15.12
CA ASP A 67 2.74 -7.21 14.36
C ASP A 67 1.44 -6.49 13.97
N MET A 68 1.20 -6.38 12.66
CA MET A 68 0.01 -5.75 12.09
C MET A 68 -0.47 -6.57 10.90
N LYS A 69 -1.65 -6.24 10.38
CA LYS A 69 -2.20 -6.92 9.21
C LYS A 69 -2.42 -5.94 8.07
N ILE A 70 -2.15 -6.38 6.85
CA ILE A 70 -2.52 -5.66 5.64
C ILE A 70 -3.67 -6.36 4.92
N ILE A 71 -4.65 -5.57 4.47
CA ILE A 71 -5.81 -6.05 3.70
C ILE A 71 -5.76 -5.41 2.32
N PRO A 72 -5.69 -6.17 1.21
CA PRO A 72 -5.68 -5.60 -0.12
C PRO A 72 -7.01 -4.95 -0.48
N ASP A 73 -6.96 -3.80 -1.15
CA ASP A 73 -8.11 -3.16 -1.75
C ASP A 73 -8.23 -3.55 -3.23
N SER A 74 -9.19 -4.42 -3.54
CA SER A 74 -9.49 -4.95 -4.89
C SER A 74 -9.72 -3.87 -5.95
N SER A 75 -10.18 -2.69 -5.52
CA SER A 75 -10.48 -1.56 -6.41
C SER A 75 -9.22 -0.92 -6.99
N THR A 76 -8.08 -1.09 -6.31
CA THR A 76 -6.79 -0.46 -6.66
C THR A 76 -5.90 -1.33 -7.54
N ARG A 77 -6.40 -2.50 -7.95
CA ARG A 77 -5.60 -3.48 -8.68
C ARG A 77 -5.07 -2.90 -10.00
N ILE A 78 -3.80 -3.13 -10.28
CA ILE A 78 -3.15 -2.82 -11.56
C ILE A 78 -2.24 -3.98 -11.94
N LEU A 79 -2.09 -4.23 -13.24
CA LEU A 79 -0.99 -5.09 -13.71
C LEU A 79 0.29 -4.28 -13.60
N ASP A 80 1.31 -4.83 -12.95
CA ASP A 80 2.61 -4.16 -12.89
C ASP A 80 3.29 -4.25 -14.26
N PRO A 81 3.54 -3.13 -14.96
CA PRO A 81 4.10 -3.14 -16.30
C PRO A 81 5.60 -3.47 -16.33
N PHE A 82 6.27 -3.52 -15.17
CA PHE A 82 7.71 -3.71 -15.06
C PHE A 82 8.09 -5.08 -14.47
N SER A 83 7.12 -5.84 -13.97
CA SER A 83 7.38 -7.10 -13.28
C SER A 83 7.47 -8.29 -14.24
N GLU A 84 8.57 -9.03 -14.13
CA GLU A 84 8.73 -10.38 -14.67
C GLU A 84 9.20 -11.31 -13.53
N PRO A 85 8.40 -12.30 -13.08
CA PRO A 85 7.14 -12.77 -13.65
C PRO A 85 5.95 -11.80 -13.49
N LYS A 86 4.86 -12.03 -14.24
CA LYS A 86 3.69 -11.11 -14.29
C LYS A 86 3.07 -10.94 -12.89
N ALA A 87 2.95 -9.69 -12.45
CA ALA A 87 2.45 -9.35 -11.12
C ALA A 87 1.16 -8.51 -11.14
N LEU A 88 0.26 -8.80 -10.19
CA LEU A 88 -0.88 -7.96 -9.87
C LEU A 88 -0.54 -7.10 -8.65
N SER A 89 -0.53 -5.78 -8.81
CA SER A 89 -0.26 -4.86 -7.71
C SER A 89 -1.55 -4.30 -7.12
N MET A 90 -1.65 -4.24 -5.79
CA MET A 90 -2.77 -3.65 -5.06
C MET A 90 -2.27 -2.82 -3.89
N ILE A 91 -2.99 -1.75 -3.57
CA ILE A 91 -2.79 -0.95 -2.37
C ILE A 91 -3.56 -1.59 -1.23
N CYS A 92 -2.94 -1.69 -0.06
CA CYS A 92 -3.54 -2.27 1.12
C CYS A 92 -3.96 -1.22 2.15
N ASP A 93 -4.88 -1.61 3.01
CA ASP A 93 -5.13 -0.99 4.30
C ASP A 93 -4.31 -1.66 5.39
N ILE A 94 -4.00 -0.94 6.46
CA ILE A 94 -3.32 -1.49 7.63
C ILE A 94 -4.31 -1.56 8.77
N LEU A 95 -4.46 -2.76 9.34
CA LEU A 95 -5.26 -3.05 10.52
C LEU A 95 -4.37 -3.39 11.72
N GLU A 96 -4.88 -3.11 12.92
CA GLU A 96 -4.33 -3.59 14.19
C GLU A 96 -4.30 -5.14 14.23
N PRO A 97 -3.57 -5.77 15.18
CA PRO A 97 -3.45 -7.22 15.24
C PRO A 97 -4.78 -7.99 15.30
N ASP A 98 -5.84 -7.34 15.79
CA ASP A 98 -7.20 -7.89 15.83
C ASP A 98 -7.79 -8.18 14.44
N GLY A 99 -7.20 -7.62 13.37
CA GLY A 99 -7.65 -7.81 11.99
C GLY A 99 -8.96 -7.10 11.66
N VAL A 100 -9.43 -6.18 12.51
CA VAL A 100 -10.69 -5.45 12.33
C VAL A 100 -10.49 -3.95 12.48
N THR A 101 -9.67 -3.51 13.43
CA THR A 101 -9.52 -2.10 13.76
C THR A 101 -8.55 -1.42 12.79
N PRO A 102 -8.98 -0.39 12.02
CA PRO A 102 -8.07 0.34 11.13
C PRO A 102 -6.99 1.09 11.89
N TYR A 103 -5.73 0.99 11.44
CA TYR A 103 -4.62 1.65 12.10
C TYR A 103 -4.73 3.17 12.00
N SER A 104 -4.77 3.84 13.16
CA SER A 104 -5.07 5.27 13.24
C SER A 104 -4.01 6.19 12.64
N ARG A 105 -2.75 5.74 12.55
CA ARG A 105 -1.65 6.53 11.97
C ARG A 105 -1.38 6.24 10.50
N TYR A 106 -2.12 5.32 9.89
CA TYR A 106 -1.95 5.01 8.47
C TYR A 106 -2.46 6.17 7.61
N PRO A 107 -1.63 6.82 6.76
CA PRO A 107 -2.04 8.01 6.00
C PRO A 107 -3.29 7.80 5.15
N ARG A 108 -3.45 6.64 4.53
CA ARG A 108 -4.64 6.30 3.73
C ARG A 108 -5.92 6.26 4.58
N ASN A 109 -5.84 5.74 5.81
CA ASN A 109 -6.96 5.73 6.74
C ASN A 109 -7.31 7.15 7.21
N VAL A 110 -6.31 8.01 7.43
CA VAL A 110 -6.52 9.42 7.74
C VAL A 110 -7.23 10.14 6.57
N ALA A 111 -6.81 9.88 5.34
CA ALA A 111 -7.45 10.44 4.15
C ALA A 111 -8.93 10.01 4.02
N ARG A 112 -9.24 8.72 4.19
CA ARG A 112 -10.63 8.23 4.19
C ARG A 112 -11.49 8.87 5.28
N LYS A 113 -10.97 8.99 6.51
CA LYS A 113 -11.67 9.68 7.60
C LYS A 113 -11.94 11.15 7.28
N ALA A 114 -11.03 11.83 6.58
CA ALA A 114 -11.24 13.20 6.13
C ALA A 114 -12.36 13.29 5.08
N GLU A 115 -12.41 12.36 4.11
CA GLU A 115 -13.51 12.26 3.14
C GLU A 115 -14.86 11.99 3.80
N GLU A 116 -14.91 11.03 4.74
CA GLU A 116 -16.10 10.71 5.53
C GLU A 116 -16.60 11.92 6.35
N TYR A 117 -15.67 12.64 6.99
CA TYR A 117 -15.98 13.84 7.76
C TYR A 117 -16.57 14.95 6.87
N LEU A 118 -15.99 15.18 5.68
CA LEU A 118 -16.49 16.16 4.73
C LEU A 118 -17.90 15.78 4.24
N ALA A 119 -18.11 14.52 3.87
CA ALA A 119 -19.40 14.03 3.42
C ALA A 119 -20.48 14.20 4.51
N ALA A 120 -20.14 13.92 5.78
CA ALA A 120 -21.06 14.06 6.91
C ALA A 120 -21.39 15.52 7.25
N THR A 121 -20.43 16.44 7.15
CA THR A 121 -20.59 17.82 7.63
C THR A 121 -21.01 18.80 6.54
N GLN A 122 -20.52 18.64 5.32
CA GLN A 122 -20.73 19.58 4.20
C GLN A 122 -21.52 18.95 3.05
N ARG A 123 -21.77 17.62 3.08
CA ARG A 123 -22.45 16.88 2.00
C ARG A 123 -21.82 17.13 0.62
N GLY A 124 -20.49 17.25 0.59
CA GLY A 124 -19.71 17.54 -0.61
C GLY A 124 -18.61 16.52 -0.87
N ILE A 125 -17.91 16.70 -1.99
CA ILE A 125 -16.74 15.92 -2.40
C ILE A 125 -15.59 16.90 -2.60
N ALA A 126 -14.42 16.61 -2.02
CA ALA A 126 -13.20 17.36 -2.30
C ALA A 126 -12.46 16.70 -3.47
N LEU A 127 -12.13 17.49 -4.49
CA LEU A 127 -11.36 17.04 -5.65
C LEU A 127 -9.93 17.58 -5.52
N PHE A 128 -8.95 16.68 -5.60
CA PHE A 128 -7.52 17.03 -5.53
C PHE A 128 -6.87 16.72 -6.88
N SER A 129 -6.07 17.66 -7.38
CA SER A 129 -5.31 17.52 -8.63
C SER A 129 -3.87 17.99 -8.39
N PRO A 130 -2.99 17.10 -7.92
CA PRO A 130 -1.59 17.45 -7.69
C PRO A 130 -0.83 17.52 -9.02
N GLU A 131 0.02 18.54 -9.16
CA GLU A 131 1.02 18.63 -10.23
C GLU A 131 2.38 18.27 -9.63
N LEU A 132 2.91 17.10 -10.00
CA LEU A 132 4.15 16.56 -9.46
C LEU A 132 5.27 16.74 -10.49
N GLU A 133 5.99 17.85 -10.41
CA GLU A 133 7.21 18.06 -11.20
C GLU A 133 8.31 17.08 -10.77
N PHE A 134 9.09 16.58 -11.73
CA PHE A 134 10.18 15.64 -11.46
C PHE A 134 11.37 15.85 -12.41
N TYR A 135 12.52 15.29 -12.03
CA TYR A 135 13.74 15.31 -12.81
C TYR A 135 14.11 13.88 -13.26
N ILE A 136 14.62 13.74 -14.48
CA ILE A 136 15.27 12.51 -14.97
C ILE A 136 16.76 12.82 -15.07
N PHE A 137 17.58 12.10 -14.30
CA PHE A 137 19.04 12.26 -14.29
C PHE A 137 19.70 11.07 -14.99
N ASP A 138 20.81 11.33 -15.70
CA ASP A 138 21.66 10.27 -16.25
C ASP A 138 22.60 9.65 -15.19
N ASP A 139 23.07 10.45 -14.23
CA ASP A 139 23.89 10.04 -13.09
C ASP A 139 23.59 10.94 -11.88
N MET A 140 23.66 10.37 -10.67
CA MET A 140 23.49 11.10 -9.41
C MET A 140 24.49 10.58 -8.39
N ARG A 141 25.34 11.47 -7.88
CA ARG A 141 26.30 11.13 -6.83
C ARG A 141 26.30 12.23 -5.78
N TYR A 142 26.19 11.84 -4.51
CA TYR A 142 26.35 12.76 -3.40
C TYR A 142 26.98 12.02 -2.22
N ALA A 143 27.71 12.74 -1.38
CA ALA A 143 28.17 12.22 -0.10
C ALA A 143 28.25 13.34 0.94
N SER A 144 27.98 12.98 2.19
CA SER A 144 28.24 13.83 3.34
C SER A 144 28.64 12.93 4.51
N ASN A 145 29.90 13.01 4.92
CA ASN A 145 30.43 12.27 6.06
C ASN A 145 31.57 13.06 6.74
N VAL A 146 32.09 12.52 7.84
CA VAL A 146 33.15 13.18 8.64
C VAL A 146 34.46 13.43 7.89
N ARG A 147 34.69 12.77 6.74
CA ARG A 147 35.90 12.92 5.92
C ARG A 147 35.70 13.84 4.71
N GLY A 148 34.48 14.30 4.44
CA GLY A 148 34.19 15.24 3.35
C GLY A 148 32.76 15.16 2.81
N ALA A 149 32.45 16.08 1.88
CA ALA A 149 31.17 16.15 1.19
C ALA A 149 31.34 16.52 -0.29
N PHE A 150 30.48 15.99 -1.17
CA PHE A 150 30.36 16.36 -2.59
C PHE A 150 28.90 16.19 -3.06
N TYR A 151 28.56 16.84 -4.18
CA TYR A 151 27.27 16.79 -4.86
C TYR A 151 27.46 16.73 -6.38
#